data_AF-A0A918J0B8-F1
#
_entry.id   AF-A0A918J0B8-F1
#
_cell.length_a   1.000
_cell.length_b   1.000
_cell.length_c   1.000
_cell.angle_alpha   90.00
_cell.angle_beta   90.00
_cell.angle_gamma   90.00
#
_symmetry.space_group_name_H-M   'P 1'
#
loop_
_entity.id
_entity.type
_entity.pdbx_description
1 polymer ?
#
loop_
_entity_poly.entity_id
_entity_poly.type
_entity_poly.pdbx_seq_one_letter_code
_entity_poly.pdbx_strand_id
1 'polypeptide(L)'
;MRIRAAIAVPAVSAAAAALLLSAPQGQAAPGRAQPARCAEQALTVRAKAAAADRTVVRVSVTNRGARACVVDRVPTVTFGDLDGAALPVPRGGTGTYRLAAGGTAHADVRTIGDPADPEARRVDALTVAASAAHWGRSFTAARLGAGGHVPVWEPVTTWWHRTAAAADRAIGLG
;
A
#
# COMPACT_ATOMS: atom_id res chain seq x y z
N MET A 1 83.10 -10.92 -13.78
CA MET A 1 83.54 -10.02 -14.86
C MET A 1 82.75 -8.73 -14.78
N ARG A 2 83.43 -7.60 -14.96
CA ARG A 2 82.89 -6.22 -14.93
C ARG A 2 82.02 -5.98 -16.17
N ILE A 3 81.00 -5.12 -16.07
CA ILE A 3 80.81 -3.94 -16.94
C ILE A 3 80.01 -2.90 -16.14
N ARG A 4 80.54 -1.68 -16.14
CA ARG A 4 79.95 -0.43 -15.61
C ARG A 4 79.17 0.25 -16.74
N ALA A 5 78.11 0.98 -16.41
CA ALA A 5 77.72 2.19 -17.14
C ALA A 5 76.92 3.11 -16.22
N ALA A 6 77.15 4.41 -16.36
CA ALA A 6 76.88 5.45 -15.37
C ALA A 6 76.30 6.69 -16.09
N ILE A 7 75.45 7.46 -15.38
CA ILE A 7 75.10 8.89 -15.62
C ILE A 7 74.18 9.07 -16.87
N ALA A 8 73.16 9.92 -16.95
CA ALA A 8 72.91 11.25 -16.39
C ALA A 8 71.41 11.55 -16.29
N VAL A 9 71.02 12.34 -15.29
CA VAL A 9 69.77 13.12 -15.27
C VAL A 9 70.06 14.48 -15.91
N PRO A 10 69.10 15.05 -16.67
CA PRO A 10 68.84 16.48 -16.53
C PRO A 10 67.40 16.76 -16.14
N ALA A 11 67.27 17.72 -15.24
CA ALA A 11 66.05 18.23 -14.66
C ALA A 11 65.47 19.39 -15.47
N VAL A 12 64.26 19.80 -15.03
CA VAL A 12 63.68 21.15 -15.03
C VAL A 12 62.57 21.46 -16.07
N SER A 13 61.34 21.30 -15.55
CA SER A 13 60.22 22.27 -15.46
C SER A 13 59.69 23.03 -16.69
N ALA A 14 58.37 22.98 -16.87
CA ALA A 14 57.52 24.19 -16.86
C ALA A 14 56.02 23.85 -16.75
N ALA A 15 55.32 24.73 -16.04
CA ALA A 15 53.90 24.75 -15.70
C ALA A 15 52.91 24.50 -16.86
N ALA A 16 51.85 23.75 -16.58
CA ALA A 16 50.57 23.90 -17.28
C ALA A 16 49.49 24.19 -16.23
N ALA A 17 48.88 25.36 -16.41
CA ALA A 17 48.00 26.02 -15.49
C ALA A 17 46.71 25.25 -15.19
N ALA A 18 46.23 25.45 -13.96
CA ALA A 18 44.90 25.10 -13.52
C ALA A 18 43.83 25.69 -14.45
N LEU A 19 43.15 24.83 -15.20
CA LEU A 19 41.81 25.10 -15.69
C LEU A 19 40.86 24.21 -14.89
N LEU A 20 40.64 24.65 -13.65
CA LEU A 20 39.43 24.32 -12.91
C LEU A 20 38.28 24.89 -13.72
N LEU A 21 37.70 24.07 -14.61
CA LEU A 21 36.38 24.36 -15.16
C LEU A 21 35.43 24.42 -13.97
N SER A 22 35.07 25.64 -13.60
CA SER A 22 33.91 25.97 -12.80
C SER A 22 32.67 25.50 -13.55
N ALA A 23 32.39 24.20 -13.48
CA ALA A 23 31.05 23.73 -13.76
C ALA A 23 30.12 24.47 -12.78
N PRO A 24 29.09 25.20 -13.26
CA PRO A 24 28.07 25.71 -12.37
C PRO A 24 27.55 24.49 -11.61
N GLN A 25 27.56 24.55 -10.28
CA GLN A 25 27.00 23.48 -9.46
C GLN A 25 25.55 23.33 -9.89
N GLY A 26 25.28 22.30 -10.68
CA GLY A 26 23.95 21.97 -11.13
C GLY A 26 23.13 21.79 -9.88
N GLN A 27 22.26 22.76 -9.59
CA GLN A 27 21.31 22.67 -8.51
C GLN A 27 20.45 21.46 -8.83
N ALA A 28 20.73 20.35 -8.15
CA ALA A 28 19.87 19.19 -8.20
C ALA A 28 18.47 19.69 -7.86
N ALA A 29 17.55 19.56 -8.82
CA ALA A 29 16.16 19.93 -8.60
C ALA A 29 15.72 19.30 -7.27
N PRO A 30 15.05 20.05 -6.38
CA PRO A 30 14.62 19.50 -5.10
C PRO A 30 13.85 18.21 -5.39
N GLY A 31 14.45 17.08 -5.01
CA GLY A 31 13.84 15.78 -5.19
C GLY A 31 12.47 15.84 -4.56
N ARG A 32 11.41 15.49 -5.31
CA ARG A 32 10.05 15.49 -4.78
C ARG A 32 10.06 14.62 -3.52
N ALA A 33 9.91 15.23 -2.36
CA ALA A 33 9.82 14.51 -1.10
C ALA A 33 8.73 13.45 -1.23
N GLN A 34 9.05 12.21 -0.88
CA GLN A 34 8.07 11.13 -0.94
C GLN A 34 6.86 11.49 -0.07
N PRO A 35 5.62 11.24 -0.54
CA PRO A 35 4.44 11.50 0.27
C PRO A 35 4.53 10.76 1.61
N ALA A 36 4.30 11.47 2.71
CA ALA A 36 4.33 10.88 4.04
C ALA A 36 3.26 9.78 4.17
N ARG A 37 3.61 8.62 4.74
CA ARG A 37 2.66 7.56 5.05
C ARG A 37 1.74 7.98 6.19
N CYS A 38 0.47 7.55 6.13
CA CYS A 38 -0.46 7.78 7.22
C CYS A 38 -0.02 6.96 8.44
N ALA A 39 0.10 7.62 9.60
CA ALA A 39 0.23 6.93 10.87
C ALA A 39 -1.07 6.17 11.15
N GLU A 40 -0.98 4.91 11.57
CA GLU A 40 -2.15 4.05 11.78
C GLU A 40 -3.15 4.67 12.77
N GLN A 41 -2.64 5.25 13.88
CA GLN A 41 -3.45 5.93 14.88
C GLN A 41 -4.21 7.16 14.35
N ALA A 42 -3.78 7.74 13.22
CA ALA A 42 -4.47 8.84 12.58
C ALA A 42 -5.60 8.35 11.64
N LEU A 43 -5.77 7.05 11.47
CA LEU A 43 -6.77 6.45 10.60
C LEU A 43 -7.94 5.90 11.41
N THR A 44 -9.15 6.15 10.94
CA THR A 44 -10.35 5.45 11.39
C THR A 44 -10.77 4.46 10.32
N VAL A 45 -10.70 3.17 10.63
CA VAL A 45 -11.17 2.10 9.76
C VAL A 45 -12.58 1.68 10.16
N ARG A 46 -13.47 1.49 9.19
CA ARG A 46 -14.81 0.92 9.39
C ARG A 46 -15.08 -0.18 8.38
N ALA A 47 -15.82 -1.19 8.78
CA ALA A 47 -16.27 -2.28 7.92
C ALA A 47 -17.72 -2.66 8.27
N LYS A 48 -18.51 -3.00 7.26
CA LYS A 48 -19.89 -3.50 7.41
C LYS A 48 -20.28 -4.35 6.21
N ALA A 49 -21.01 -5.44 6.43
CA ALA A 49 -21.58 -6.24 5.35
C ALA A 49 -22.56 -5.38 4.51
N ALA A 50 -22.54 -5.56 3.19
CA ALA A 50 -23.49 -4.93 2.30
C ALA A 50 -24.89 -5.54 2.54
N ALA A 51 -25.92 -4.69 2.57
CA ALA A 51 -27.28 -5.15 2.85
C ALA A 51 -27.84 -6.03 1.73
N ALA A 52 -27.44 -5.76 0.47
CA ALA A 52 -27.89 -6.51 -0.71
C ALA A 52 -27.19 -7.86 -0.86
N ASP A 53 -25.97 -8.01 -0.33
CA ASP A 53 -25.16 -9.21 -0.43
C ASP A 53 -24.24 -9.30 0.80
N ARG A 54 -24.55 -10.23 1.71
CA ARG A 54 -23.78 -10.40 2.96
C ARG A 54 -22.41 -11.04 2.76
N THR A 55 -22.11 -11.56 1.57
CA THR A 55 -20.77 -12.04 1.20
C THR A 55 -19.83 -10.88 0.86
N VAL A 56 -20.35 -9.66 0.72
CA VAL A 56 -19.54 -8.46 0.46
C VAL A 56 -19.49 -7.58 1.70
N VAL A 57 -18.28 -7.19 2.08
CA VAL A 57 -18.00 -6.25 3.17
C VAL A 57 -17.51 -4.93 2.60
N ARG A 58 -18.26 -3.87 2.88
CA ARG A 58 -17.87 -2.49 2.58
C ARG A 58 -16.88 -2.01 3.62
N VAL A 59 -15.69 -1.61 3.18
CA VAL A 59 -14.65 -1.06 4.04
C VAL A 59 -14.40 0.40 3.72
N SER A 60 -14.06 1.17 4.76
CA SER A 60 -13.64 2.56 4.58
C SER A 60 -12.53 2.92 5.55
N VAL A 61 -11.67 3.83 5.10
CA VAL A 61 -10.63 4.43 5.91
C VAL A 61 -10.71 5.95 5.82
N THR A 62 -10.78 6.61 6.97
CA THR A 62 -10.80 8.07 7.08
C THR A 62 -9.50 8.56 7.72
N ASN A 63 -8.82 9.52 7.10
CA ASN A 63 -7.69 10.22 7.70
C ASN A 63 -8.19 11.29 8.68
N ARG A 64 -7.94 11.09 9.97
CA ARG A 64 -8.28 12.04 11.04
C ARG A 64 -7.15 13.00 11.36
N GLY A 65 -5.98 12.85 10.74
CA GLY A 65 -4.86 13.76 10.87
C GLY A 65 -5.07 15.10 10.15
N ALA A 66 -4.21 16.07 10.47
CA ALA A 66 -4.29 17.43 9.94
C ALA A 66 -3.69 17.61 8.54
N ARG A 67 -2.98 16.60 8.01
CA ARG A 67 -2.28 16.67 6.72
C ARG A 67 -2.65 15.49 5.83
N ALA A 68 -2.58 15.71 4.52
CA ALA A 68 -2.68 14.62 3.56
C ALA A 68 -1.50 13.65 3.75
N CYS A 69 -1.78 12.37 3.58
CA CYS A 69 -0.81 11.29 3.68
C CYS A 69 -1.15 10.21 2.66
N VAL A 70 -0.36 9.14 2.63
CA VAL A 70 -0.61 8.00 1.75
C VAL A 70 -0.77 6.70 2.53
N VAL A 71 -1.65 5.85 2.01
CA VAL A 71 -1.81 4.44 2.39
C VAL A 71 -1.45 3.57 1.19
N ASP A 72 -1.41 2.25 1.32
CA ASP A 72 -1.17 1.40 0.15
C ASP A 72 -2.39 1.47 -0.79
N ARG A 73 -2.19 1.23 -2.09
CA ARG A 73 -3.27 1.32 -3.08
C ARG A 73 -4.40 0.32 -2.83
N VAL A 74 -4.07 -0.83 -2.23
CA VAL A 74 -4.98 -1.94 -1.93
C VAL A 74 -5.03 -2.11 -0.40
N PRO A 75 -6.22 -2.24 0.21
CA PRO A 75 -6.31 -2.63 1.62
C PRO A 75 -5.71 -4.02 1.85
N THR A 76 -5.09 -4.23 3.00
CA THR A 76 -4.78 -5.58 3.46
C THR A 76 -5.96 -6.09 4.28
N VAL A 77 -6.54 -7.21 3.85
CA VAL A 77 -7.69 -7.82 4.53
C VAL A 77 -7.40 -9.29 4.80
N THR A 78 -7.38 -9.67 6.07
CA THR A 78 -7.12 -11.05 6.52
C THR A 78 -8.30 -11.60 7.31
N PHE A 79 -8.38 -12.92 7.48
CA PHE A 79 -9.57 -13.62 7.95
C PHE A 79 -9.23 -14.57 9.10
N GLY A 80 -9.45 -14.15 10.33
CA GLY A 80 -9.16 -14.96 11.52
C GLY A 80 -7.73 -15.52 11.52
N ASP A 81 -7.65 -16.84 11.63
CA ASP A 81 -6.44 -17.66 11.59
C ASP A 81 -6.14 -18.25 10.20
N LEU A 82 -6.90 -17.87 9.18
CA LEU A 82 -6.64 -18.31 7.81
C LEU A 82 -5.40 -17.63 7.25
N ASP A 83 -4.60 -18.43 6.55
CA ASP A 83 -3.46 -17.93 5.79
C ASP A 83 -3.92 -17.13 4.57
N GLY A 84 -3.20 -16.04 4.30
CA GLY A 84 -3.42 -15.21 3.14
C GLY A 84 -4.38 -14.04 3.36
N ALA A 85 -4.28 -13.07 2.44
CA ALA A 85 -5.12 -11.88 2.41
C ALA A 85 -6.03 -11.91 1.18
N ALA A 86 -7.11 -11.14 1.22
CA ALA A 86 -7.95 -10.92 0.05
C ALA A 86 -7.12 -10.38 -1.12
N LEU A 87 -7.27 -10.99 -2.30
CA LEU A 87 -6.50 -10.61 -3.47
C LEU A 87 -7.14 -9.43 -4.22
N PRO A 88 -6.36 -8.49 -4.76
CA PRO A 88 -6.92 -7.35 -5.47
C PRO A 88 -7.60 -7.76 -6.78
N VAL A 89 -8.79 -7.20 -7.01
CA VAL A 89 -9.51 -7.22 -8.28
C VAL A 89 -9.80 -5.78 -8.78
N PRO A 90 -9.41 -5.42 -10.01
CA PRO A 90 -8.55 -6.20 -10.92
C PRO A 90 -7.17 -6.48 -10.31
N ARG A 91 -6.52 -7.54 -10.79
CA ARG A 91 -5.17 -7.90 -10.35
C ARG A 91 -4.23 -6.71 -10.50
N GLY A 92 -3.32 -6.56 -9.54
CA GLY A 92 -2.40 -5.42 -9.45
C GLY A 92 -2.77 -4.50 -8.30
N GLY A 93 -2.54 -3.19 -8.48
CA GLY A 93 -2.71 -2.21 -7.40
C GLY A 93 -1.44 -2.01 -6.58
N THR A 94 -0.28 -1.94 -7.23
CA THR A 94 0.95 -1.49 -6.56
C THR A 94 0.93 0.02 -6.34
N GLY A 95 1.77 0.49 -5.42
CA GLY A 95 1.91 1.91 -5.09
C GLY A 95 0.95 2.36 -4.00
N THR A 96 0.60 3.65 -4.01
CA THR A 96 -0.04 4.30 -2.87
C THR A 96 -1.32 5.05 -3.24
N TYR A 97 -2.25 5.12 -2.29
CA TYR A 97 -3.46 5.93 -2.38
C TYR A 97 -3.30 7.18 -1.51
N ARG A 98 -3.46 8.37 -2.10
CA ARG A 98 -3.42 9.64 -1.37
C ARG A 98 -4.74 9.88 -0.64
N LEU A 99 -4.66 10.06 0.67
CA LEU A 99 -5.79 10.38 1.53
C LEU A 99 -5.64 11.81 2.04
N ALA A 100 -6.56 12.70 1.64
CA ALA A 100 -6.58 14.08 2.13
C ALA A 100 -6.82 14.11 3.65
N ALA A 101 -6.48 15.21 4.32
CA ALA A 101 -6.90 15.43 5.70
C ALA A 101 -8.44 15.42 5.77
N GLY A 102 -9.02 14.64 6.68
CA GLY A 102 -10.47 14.40 6.75
C GLY A 102 -11.05 13.53 5.63
N GLY A 103 -10.26 13.18 4.62
CA GLY A 103 -10.70 12.40 3.47
C GLY A 103 -11.00 10.96 3.84
N THR A 104 -11.98 10.37 3.15
CA THR A 104 -12.34 8.95 3.26
C THR A 104 -12.10 8.24 1.94
N ALA A 105 -11.56 7.03 2.02
CA ALA A 105 -11.48 6.09 0.91
C ALA A 105 -12.35 4.87 1.19
N HIS A 106 -12.82 4.23 0.14
CA HIS A 106 -13.75 3.12 0.16
C HIS A 106 -13.20 1.95 -0.65
N ALA A 107 -13.36 0.74 -0.16
CA ALA A 107 -13.09 -0.48 -0.90
C ALA A 107 -14.12 -1.53 -0.49
N ASP A 108 -14.31 -2.56 -1.31
CA ASP A 108 -15.20 -3.66 -1.01
C ASP A 108 -14.44 -4.97 -1.05
N VAL A 109 -14.87 -5.91 -0.20
CA VAL A 109 -14.27 -7.23 -0.06
C VAL A 109 -15.34 -8.27 -0.26
N ARG A 110 -15.23 -9.11 -1.30
CA ARG A 110 -16.07 -10.31 -1.46
C ARG A 110 -15.35 -11.45 -0.78
N THR A 111 -15.96 -11.99 0.28
CA THR A 111 -15.34 -13.01 1.11
C THR A 111 -15.47 -14.39 0.50
N ILE A 112 -16.50 -14.61 -0.32
CA ILE A 112 -16.76 -15.85 -1.05
C ILE A 112 -17.54 -15.57 -2.35
N GLY A 113 -17.21 -16.29 -3.42
CA GLY A 113 -17.92 -16.21 -4.70
C GLY A 113 -19.22 -17.02 -4.71
N ASP A 114 -19.13 -18.31 -4.37
CA ASP A 114 -20.27 -19.22 -4.24
C ASP A 114 -20.49 -19.58 -2.76
N PRO A 115 -21.59 -19.14 -2.11
CA PRO A 115 -21.88 -19.49 -0.72
C PRO A 115 -22.00 -20.99 -0.42
N ALA A 116 -22.20 -21.83 -1.45
CA ALA A 116 -22.30 -23.28 -1.34
C ALA A 116 -20.96 -24.00 -1.56
N ASP A 117 -19.86 -23.27 -1.75
CA ASP A 117 -18.55 -23.86 -1.99
C ASP A 117 -18.14 -24.80 -0.83
N PRO A 118 -17.82 -26.08 -1.11
CA PRO A 118 -17.51 -27.06 -0.07
C PRO A 118 -16.19 -26.79 0.65
N GLU A 119 -15.29 -25.98 0.07
CA GLU A 119 -14.00 -25.62 0.66
C GLU A 119 -14.09 -24.38 1.55
N ALA A 120 -15.25 -23.71 1.57
CA ALA A 120 -15.50 -22.52 2.36
C ALA A 120 -15.19 -22.71 3.84
N ARG A 121 -14.36 -21.83 4.37
CA ARG A 121 -14.06 -21.73 5.80
C ARG A 121 -14.99 -20.73 6.47
N ARG A 122 -15.16 -20.88 7.78
CA ARG A 122 -15.97 -19.98 8.60
C ARG A 122 -15.08 -19.35 9.64
N VAL A 123 -14.98 -18.02 9.63
CA VAL A 123 -14.19 -17.28 10.61
C VAL A 123 -15.07 -16.34 11.42
N ASP A 124 -14.67 -16.07 12.65
CA ASP A 124 -15.42 -15.20 13.55
C ASP A 124 -15.19 -13.71 13.26
N ALA A 125 -14.06 -13.37 12.61
CA ALA A 125 -13.67 -12.00 12.33
C ALA A 125 -12.78 -11.88 11.09
N LEU A 126 -12.75 -10.67 10.53
CA LEU A 126 -11.75 -10.24 9.56
C LEU A 126 -11.01 -9.01 10.10
N THR A 127 -9.79 -8.79 9.64
CA THR A 127 -8.96 -7.63 9.98
C THR A 127 -8.71 -6.80 8.73
N VAL A 128 -8.93 -5.48 8.82
CA VAL A 128 -8.70 -4.53 7.72
C VAL A 128 -7.59 -3.55 8.11
N ALA A 129 -6.59 -3.45 7.25
CA ALA A 129 -5.51 -2.47 7.35
C ALA A 129 -5.41 -1.63 6.08
N ALA A 130 -5.10 -0.35 6.22
CA ALA A 130 -4.95 0.53 5.05
C ALA A 130 -3.58 0.38 4.36
N SER A 131 -2.61 -0.21 5.06
CA SER A 131 -1.30 -0.56 4.54
C SER A 131 -0.84 -1.89 5.14
N ALA A 132 0.00 -2.65 4.42
CA ALA A 132 0.60 -3.88 4.92
C ALA A 132 1.54 -3.64 6.13
N ALA A 133 1.95 -2.40 6.37
CA ALA A 133 2.75 -2.00 7.53
C ALA A 133 1.91 -1.69 8.78
N HIS A 134 0.58 -1.75 8.70
CA HIS A 134 -0.34 -1.49 9.82
C HIS A 134 -0.83 -2.80 10.41
N TRP A 135 -1.12 -2.80 11.72
CA TRP A 135 -1.76 -3.95 12.37
C TRP A 135 -3.21 -4.14 11.94
N GLY A 136 -3.90 -3.03 11.64
CA GLY A 136 -5.27 -3.00 11.19
C GLY A 136 -6.29 -3.02 12.32
N ARG A 137 -7.56 -3.19 11.93
CA ARG A 137 -8.70 -3.27 12.84
C ARG A 137 -9.51 -4.52 12.56
N SER A 138 -9.76 -5.31 13.59
CA SER A 138 -10.60 -6.51 13.50
C SER A 138 -12.08 -6.20 13.71
N PHE A 139 -12.92 -6.88 12.93
CA PHE A 139 -14.37 -6.78 12.97
C PHE A 139 -14.96 -8.19 13.03
N THR A 140 -15.72 -8.47 14.08
CA THR A 140 -16.43 -9.74 14.22
C THR A 140 -17.60 -9.84 13.24
N ALA A 141 -17.99 -11.05 12.88
CA ALA A 141 -19.14 -11.32 12.00
C ALA A 141 -20.41 -10.59 12.47
N ALA A 142 -20.67 -10.61 13.79
CA ALA A 142 -21.77 -9.89 14.41
C ALA A 142 -21.68 -8.37 14.22
N ARG A 143 -20.48 -7.78 14.43
CA ARG A 143 -20.25 -6.34 14.25
C ARG A 143 -20.36 -5.91 12.79
N LEU A 144 -19.98 -6.80 11.86
CA LEU A 144 -20.16 -6.58 10.43
C LEU A 144 -21.63 -6.65 10.00
N GLY A 145 -22.46 -7.40 10.74
CA GLY A 145 -23.80 -7.79 10.27
C GLY A 145 -23.77 -8.90 9.22
N ALA A 146 -22.70 -9.71 9.20
CA ALA A 146 -22.51 -10.82 8.26
C ALA A 146 -23.24 -12.10 8.71
N GLY A 147 -23.72 -12.16 9.96
CA GLY A 147 -24.34 -13.35 10.56
C GLY A 147 -23.48 -13.90 11.69
N GLY A 148 -23.56 -15.21 11.92
CA GLY A 148 -22.81 -15.89 12.98
C GLY A 148 -21.31 -16.07 12.68
N HIS A 149 -20.94 -16.08 11.39
CA HIS A 149 -19.56 -16.20 10.92
C HIS A 149 -19.42 -15.47 9.58
N VAL A 150 -18.19 -15.22 9.14
CA VAL A 150 -17.86 -14.78 7.79
C VAL A 150 -17.46 -16.02 6.97
N PRO A 151 -18.20 -16.39 5.91
CA PRO A 151 -17.77 -17.44 4.99
C PRO A 151 -16.64 -16.93 4.12
N VAL A 152 -15.57 -17.71 3.98
CA VAL A 152 -14.35 -17.31 3.26
C VAL A 152 -13.91 -18.40 2.30
N TRP A 153 -13.82 -18.06 1.02
CA TRP A 153 -13.16 -18.86 -0.02
C TRP A 153 -12.71 -17.95 -1.15
N GLU A 154 -11.43 -18.05 -1.53
CA GLU A 154 -10.78 -17.20 -2.54
C GLU A 154 -11.18 -15.70 -2.44
N PRO A 155 -11.01 -15.07 -1.26
CA PRO A 155 -11.53 -13.73 -1.04
C PRO A 155 -10.84 -12.71 -1.95
N VAL A 156 -11.61 -11.74 -2.43
CA VAL A 156 -11.11 -10.66 -3.28
C VAL A 156 -11.46 -9.29 -2.70
N THR A 157 -10.61 -8.29 -2.97
CA THR A 157 -10.83 -6.90 -2.57
C THR A 157 -10.68 -5.96 -3.75
N THR A 158 -11.47 -4.89 -3.79
CA THR A 158 -11.21 -3.77 -4.70
C THR A 158 -10.01 -2.97 -4.21
N TRP A 159 -9.52 -2.06 -5.05
CA TRP A 159 -8.61 -1.01 -4.62
C TRP A 159 -9.36 0.06 -3.81
N TRP A 160 -8.62 1.02 -3.24
CA TRP A 160 -9.25 2.21 -2.67
C TRP A 160 -9.85 3.12 -3.75
N HIS A 161 -11.11 3.49 -3.55
CA HIS A 161 -11.90 4.43 -4.35
C HIS A 161 -12.29 5.66 -3.53
N ARG A 162 -12.62 6.76 -4.22
CA ARG A 162 -13.08 8.00 -3.58
C ARG A 162 -14.50 7.92 -3.03
N THR A 163 -15.34 7.03 -3.57
CA THR A 163 -16.75 6.90 -3.20
C THR A 163 -17.11 5.44 -3.02
N ALA A 164 -18.09 5.17 -2.14
CA ALA A 164 -18.62 3.82 -1.93
C ALA A 164 -19.18 3.23 -3.23
N ALA A 165 -19.97 3.99 -3.98
CA ALA A 165 -20.54 3.53 -5.24
C ALA A 165 -19.49 3.14 -6.30
N ALA A 166 -18.29 3.72 -6.26
CA ALA A 166 -17.21 3.31 -7.16
C ALA A 166 -16.57 1.97 -6.74
N ALA A 167 -16.51 1.69 -5.43
CA ALA A 167 -16.12 0.38 -4.92
C ALA A 167 -17.20 -0.67 -5.24
N ASP A 168 -18.48 -0.34 -5.03
CA ASP A 168 -19.60 -1.25 -5.29
C ASP A 168 -19.58 -1.72 -6.75
N ARG A 169 -19.42 -0.78 -7.71
CA ARG A 169 -19.30 -1.12 -9.14
C ARG A 169 -18.07 -1.96 -9.46
N ALA A 170 -16.96 -1.76 -8.76
CA ALA A 170 -15.72 -2.50 -9.01
C ALA A 170 -15.81 -3.98 -8.60
N ILE A 171 -16.75 -4.34 -7.73
CA ILE A 171 -16.99 -5.72 -7.28
C ILE A 171 -18.34 -6.30 -7.74
N GLY A 172 -19.07 -5.56 -8.58
CA GLY A 172 -20.33 -5.98 -9.19
C GLY A 172 -21.57 -5.87 -8.29
N LEU A 173 -21.56 -4.97 -7.29
CA LEU A 173 -22.72 -4.72 -6.42
C LEU A 173 -23.73 -3.69 -6.96
N GLY A 174 -23.42 -2.98 -8.05
CA GLY A 174 -24.29 -1.95 -8.62
C GLY A 174 -23.92 -1.52 -10.03
#